data_AF-A0A534VDB1-F1
#
_entry.id   AF-A0A534VDB1-F1
#
_cell.length_a   1.000
_cell.length_b   1.000
_cell.length_c   1.000
_cell.angle_alpha   90.00
_cell.angle_beta   90.00
_cell.angle_gamma   90.00
#
_symmetry.space_group_name_H-M   'P 1'
#
loop_
_entity.id
_entity.type
_entity.pdbx_description
1 polymer ?
#
loop_
_entity_poly.entity_id
_entity_poly.type
_entity_poly.pdbx_seq_one_letter_code
_entity_poly.pdbx_strand_id
1 'polypeptide(L)'
;MNESIDSESRRLNLAAHRVECSALAQVIDEVCIACRSVMSLVLAIVLAANYSTASAGTVQSDSPARSLCRSEEQIFFSCPITALVKTVSLCGSKTIDSRRGYIQYRFGRAGAVELQFPRDRANTQRIFRYAKYFRAQVERTEITFDNEDYRYVLFDYYEGDVKPAIREAGLRITPHSRNQQESEIKCAGRPISKLGSLESILAHDMDNPLNR
;
A
#
# COMPACT_ATOMS: atom_id res chain seq x y z
N MET A 1 17.29 -63.52 0.63
CA MET A 1 17.90 -62.95 1.86
C MET A 1 18.34 -61.52 1.58
N ASN A 2 17.47 -60.52 1.78
CA ASN A 2 17.85 -59.17 2.25
C ASN A 2 16.58 -58.29 2.51
N GLU A 3 15.69 -58.71 3.40
CA GLU A 3 14.46 -57.95 3.76
C GLU A 3 14.56 -57.27 5.15
N SER A 4 15.74 -57.20 5.77
CA SER A 4 15.83 -56.83 7.20
C SER A 4 16.36 -55.44 7.52
N ILE A 5 16.64 -54.56 6.54
CA ILE A 5 17.31 -53.26 6.80
C ILE A 5 16.36 -52.03 6.64
N ASP A 6 15.18 -52.16 6.03
CA ASP A 6 14.26 -51.01 5.79
C ASP A 6 13.23 -50.75 6.93
N SER A 7 13.27 -51.53 8.01
CA SER A 7 12.26 -51.51 9.09
C SER A 7 12.63 -50.59 10.27
N GLU A 8 13.93 -50.44 10.60
CA GLU A 8 14.35 -49.63 11.77
C GLU A 8 14.38 -48.12 11.49
N SER A 9 14.75 -47.70 10.27
CA SER A 9 14.85 -46.26 9.96
C SER A 9 13.48 -45.56 9.87
N ARG A 10 12.40 -46.28 9.57
CA ARG A 10 11.02 -45.72 9.60
C ARG A 10 10.45 -45.59 11.01
N ARG A 11 11.01 -46.31 12.00
CA ARG A 11 10.56 -46.23 13.41
C ARG A 11 11.16 -45.04 14.17
N LEU A 12 12.33 -44.53 13.78
CA LEU A 12 12.89 -43.32 14.37
C LEU A 12 12.17 -42.02 13.93
N ASN A 13 11.62 -41.97 12.72
CA ASN A 13 10.95 -40.76 12.21
C ASN A 13 9.48 -40.61 12.63
N LEU A 14 8.87 -41.61 13.27
CA LEU A 14 7.46 -41.56 13.69
C LEU A 14 7.26 -41.19 15.18
N ALA A 15 8.35 -41.09 15.97
CA ALA A 15 8.30 -40.66 17.37
C ALA A 15 8.57 -39.16 17.58
N ALA A 16 9.18 -38.47 16.59
CA ALA A 16 9.51 -37.04 16.70
C ALA A 16 8.35 -36.10 16.33
N HIS A 17 7.26 -36.61 15.74
CA HIS A 17 6.16 -35.78 15.22
C HIS A 17 4.93 -35.65 16.14
N ARG A 18 5.03 -36.09 17.41
CA ARG A 18 3.89 -36.12 18.35
C ARG A 18 4.08 -35.34 19.67
N VAL A 19 5.15 -34.55 19.82
CA VAL A 19 5.48 -33.91 21.12
C VAL A 19 5.35 -32.37 21.13
N GLU A 20 5.08 -31.70 20.00
CA GLU A 20 4.97 -30.22 19.98
C GLU A 20 3.55 -29.71 19.67
N CYS A 21 2.52 -30.42 20.11
CA CYS A 21 1.10 -30.04 19.95
C CYS A 21 0.38 -29.83 21.29
N SER A 22 1.09 -29.42 22.35
CA SER A 22 0.48 -29.17 23.67
C SER A 22 1.35 -28.31 24.59
N ALA A 23 1.45 -27.01 24.28
CA ALA A 23 1.77 -25.91 25.21
C ALA A 23 1.95 -24.66 24.34
N LEU A 24 0.97 -23.78 24.21
CA LEU A 24 1.02 -22.45 24.83
C LEU A 24 -0.38 -21.80 24.80
N ALA A 25 -1.41 -22.56 25.15
CA ALA A 25 -2.74 -22.04 25.46
C ALA A 25 -2.92 -22.01 26.98
N GLN A 26 -2.30 -21.06 27.69
CA GLN A 26 -2.55 -20.76 29.11
C GLN A 26 -1.66 -19.62 29.63
N VAL A 27 -1.95 -18.36 29.29
CA VAL A 27 -1.66 -17.18 30.15
C VAL A 27 -2.64 -16.05 29.79
N ILE A 28 -3.92 -16.22 30.09
CA ILE A 28 -4.93 -15.13 30.07
C ILE A 28 -6.00 -15.49 31.10
N ASP A 29 -5.67 -15.34 32.38
CA ASP A 29 -6.62 -15.22 33.49
C ASP A 29 -5.80 -14.98 34.76
N GLU A 30 -5.54 -13.70 35.08
CA GLU A 30 -5.34 -13.22 36.48
C GLU A 30 -5.02 -11.72 36.61
N VAL A 31 -5.09 -10.93 35.54
CA VAL A 31 -4.88 -9.47 35.65
C VAL A 31 -6.19 -8.72 35.35
N CYS A 32 -6.83 -8.30 36.46
CA CYS A 32 -7.78 -7.19 36.56
C CYS A 32 -9.26 -7.41 36.18
N ILE A 33 -9.90 -8.48 36.69
CA ILE A 33 -11.35 -8.48 37.04
C ILE A 33 -11.56 -7.69 38.35
N ALA A 34 -10.99 -6.49 38.43
CA ALA A 34 -11.15 -5.55 39.54
C ALA A 34 -11.41 -4.12 39.06
N CYS A 35 -11.95 -3.97 37.84
CA CYS A 35 -12.40 -2.68 37.31
C CYS A 35 -13.81 -2.72 36.72
N ARG A 36 -14.63 -3.68 37.18
CA ARG A 36 -16.07 -3.74 36.91
C ARG A 36 -16.82 -3.60 38.24
N SER A 37 -16.86 -2.41 38.83
CA SER A 37 -17.82 -2.02 39.89
C SER A 37 -17.72 -0.54 40.27
N VAL A 38 -17.79 0.39 39.31
CA VAL A 38 -18.21 1.77 39.62
C VAL A 38 -18.98 2.37 38.43
N MET A 39 -20.00 1.63 37.96
CA MET A 39 -20.99 2.14 37.02
C MET A 39 -22.35 2.16 37.74
N SER A 40 -22.48 3.01 38.76
CA SER A 40 -23.74 3.54 39.30
C SER A 40 -23.47 4.26 40.62
N LEU A 41 -23.31 5.58 40.56
CA LEU A 41 -23.79 6.61 41.51
C LEU A 41 -22.90 7.86 41.37
N VAL A 42 -23.17 8.72 40.38
CA VAL A 42 -23.08 10.18 40.58
C VAL A 42 -24.12 10.82 39.64
N LEU A 43 -25.39 10.68 40.02
CA LEU A 43 -26.43 11.57 39.54
C LEU A 43 -26.60 12.65 40.60
N ALA A 44 -26.50 13.91 40.15
CA ALA A 44 -26.87 15.15 40.84
C ALA A 44 -25.93 15.69 41.94
N ILE A 45 -25.04 16.64 41.57
CA ILE A 45 -24.94 17.93 42.28
C ILE A 45 -24.85 19.06 41.23
N VAL A 46 -25.68 20.06 41.47
CA VAL A 46 -26.05 21.23 40.67
C VAL A 46 -25.08 22.40 40.97
N LEU A 47 -24.90 23.30 39.99
CA LEU A 47 -24.72 24.77 40.11
C LEU A 47 -23.49 25.36 39.40
N ALA A 48 -23.84 26.23 38.44
CA ALA A 48 -23.08 27.23 37.71
C ALA A 48 -21.70 27.65 38.27
N ALA A 49 -20.69 27.51 37.41
CA ALA A 49 -19.59 28.45 37.36
C ALA A 49 -19.12 28.57 35.90
N ASN A 50 -19.25 29.77 35.34
CA ASN A 50 -18.68 30.15 34.06
C ASN A 50 -17.15 30.06 34.15
N TYR A 51 -16.58 29.00 33.60
CA TYR A 51 -15.16 28.93 33.30
C TYR A 51 -15.03 28.78 31.78
N SER A 52 -14.57 29.84 31.12
CA SER A 52 -14.09 29.79 29.75
C SER A 52 -12.87 28.87 29.70
N THR A 53 -13.11 27.59 29.48
CA THR A 53 -12.05 26.64 29.17
C THR A 53 -11.71 26.81 27.69
N ALA A 54 -10.60 27.52 27.45
CA ALA A 54 -9.95 27.51 26.15
C ALA A 54 -9.70 26.06 25.76
N SER A 55 -10.31 25.61 24.66
CA SER A 55 -10.03 24.31 24.09
C SER A 55 -8.60 24.33 23.55
N ALA A 56 -7.67 23.79 24.32
CA ALA A 56 -6.40 23.33 23.77
C ALA A 56 -6.75 22.23 22.76
N GLY A 57 -6.73 22.59 21.48
CA GLY A 57 -6.94 21.65 20.39
C GLY A 57 -5.94 20.51 20.51
N THR A 58 -6.46 19.31 20.72
CA THR A 58 -5.69 18.09 20.53
C THR A 58 -5.33 18.03 19.04
N VAL A 59 -4.05 18.22 18.71
CA VAL A 59 -3.52 17.82 17.40
C VAL A 59 -3.49 16.30 17.42
N GLN A 60 -4.62 15.69 17.13
CA GLN A 60 -4.73 14.27 16.92
C GLN A 60 -4.54 14.03 15.43
N SER A 61 -3.29 13.80 15.03
CA SER A 61 -2.97 13.29 13.71
C SER A 61 -1.80 12.33 13.80
N ASP A 62 -2.08 11.14 14.33
CA ASP A 62 -1.36 9.95 13.88
C ASP A 62 -2.34 9.04 13.12
N SER A 63 -2.93 9.62 12.07
CA SER A 63 -3.38 8.81 10.95
C SER A 63 -2.15 8.72 10.03
N PRO A 64 -1.69 7.52 9.64
CA PRO A 64 -0.61 7.38 8.69
C PRO A 64 -0.90 8.31 7.51
N ALA A 65 0.03 9.22 7.20
CA ALA A 65 -0.15 10.16 6.11
C ALA A 65 -0.62 9.37 4.88
N ARG A 66 -1.85 9.63 4.43
CA ARG A 66 -2.52 8.83 3.39
C ARG A 66 -1.78 8.85 2.07
N SER A 67 -0.79 9.73 1.90
CA SER A 67 0.10 9.85 0.77
C SER A 67 1.43 10.47 1.18
N LEU A 68 2.45 10.31 0.34
CA LEU A 68 3.74 11.01 0.44
C LEU A 68 3.74 12.35 -0.33
N CYS A 69 2.58 12.79 -0.82
CA CYS A 69 2.44 14.08 -1.49
C CYS A 69 2.42 15.22 -0.47
N ARG A 70 2.97 16.37 -0.86
CA ARG A 70 2.95 17.60 -0.06
C ARG A 70 1.55 18.22 -0.10
N SER A 71 1.25 19.12 0.82
CA SER A 71 -0.08 19.73 0.94
C SER A 71 -0.47 20.62 -0.25
N GLU A 72 0.52 21.16 -0.96
CA GLU A 72 0.34 21.92 -2.19
C GLU A 72 0.22 21.05 -3.45
N GLU A 73 0.43 19.75 -3.34
CA GLU A 73 0.39 18.80 -4.45
C GLU A 73 -0.98 18.12 -4.53
N GLN A 74 -1.32 17.65 -5.74
CA GLN A 74 -2.41 16.69 -5.91
C GLN A 74 -1.87 15.26 -5.89
N ILE A 75 -2.71 14.35 -5.38
CA ILE A 75 -2.44 12.92 -5.31
C ILE A 75 -3.04 12.26 -6.56
N PHE A 76 -2.20 11.79 -7.48
CA PHE A 76 -2.62 10.96 -8.61
C PHE A 76 -2.71 9.49 -8.23
N PHE A 77 -1.83 9.05 -7.32
CA PHE A 77 -1.84 7.69 -6.81
C PHE A 77 -1.34 7.68 -5.38
N SER A 78 -1.97 6.89 -4.53
CA SER A 78 -1.43 6.55 -3.21
C SER A 78 -1.85 5.14 -2.82
N CYS A 79 -0.84 4.31 -2.53
CA CYS A 79 -0.96 2.89 -2.30
C CYS A 79 -0.18 2.50 -1.04
N PRO A 80 -0.85 2.17 0.08
CA PRO A 80 -0.17 1.63 1.25
C PRO A 80 0.29 0.20 0.98
N ILE A 81 1.53 -0.10 1.37
CA ILE A 81 2.19 -1.40 1.21
C ILE A 81 2.47 -1.94 2.62
N THR A 82 1.58 -2.81 3.10
CA THR A 82 1.62 -3.30 4.50
C THR A 82 2.83 -4.16 4.81
N ALA A 83 3.40 -4.87 3.83
CA ALA A 83 4.58 -5.70 4.05
C ALA A 83 5.76 -4.91 4.65
N LEU A 84 5.82 -3.58 4.45
CA LEU A 84 6.96 -2.75 4.82
C LEU A 84 6.61 -1.50 5.66
N VAL A 85 5.32 -1.30 5.97
CA VAL A 85 4.79 -0.03 6.52
C VAL A 85 5.23 1.15 5.65
N LYS A 86 5.15 0.99 4.32
CA LYS A 86 5.54 2.00 3.33
C LYS A 86 4.33 2.42 2.52
N THR A 87 4.46 3.56 1.86
CA THR A 87 3.48 4.08 0.92
C THR A 87 4.19 4.38 -0.40
N VAL A 88 3.54 4.03 -1.50
CA VAL A 88 3.89 4.53 -2.84
C VAL A 88 2.94 5.66 -3.17
N SER A 89 3.45 6.76 -3.70
CA SER A 89 2.62 7.86 -4.19
C SER A 89 3.12 8.42 -5.51
N LEU A 90 2.18 8.77 -6.38
CA LEU A 90 2.42 9.61 -7.55
C LEU A 90 1.79 10.97 -7.27
N CYS A 91 2.65 11.98 -7.16
CA CYS A 91 2.27 13.33 -6.77
C CYS A 91 2.46 14.28 -7.95
N GLY A 92 1.72 15.37 -8.00
CA GLY A 92 2.02 16.42 -8.97
C GLY A 92 1.48 17.78 -8.60
N SER A 93 1.81 18.77 -9.42
CA SER A 93 1.35 20.15 -9.22
C SER A 93 -0.18 20.24 -9.27
N LYS A 94 -0.79 21.11 -8.45
CA LYS A 94 -2.25 21.39 -8.49
C LYS A 94 -2.76 21.75 -9.88
N THR A 95 -2.01 22.57 -10.61
CA THR A 95 -2.23 22.87 -12.02
C THR A 95 -1.14 22.18 -12.81
N ILE A 96 -1.53 21.23 -13.65
CA ILE A 96 -0.62 20.47 -14.50
C ILE A 96 -1.26 20.26 -15.87
N ASP A 97 -0.43 20.39 -16.89
CA ASP A 97 -0.74 20.01 -18.27
C ASP A 97 0.50 19.34 -18.88
N SER A 98 0.46 19.00 -20.16
CA SER A 98 1.57 18.35 -20.87
C SER A 98 2.86 19.19 -20.96
N ARG A 99 2.81 20.49 -20.61
CA ARG A 99 3.94 21.44 -20.70
C ARG A 99 4.27 22.13 -19.38
N ARG A 100 3.35 22.18 -18.41
CA ARG A 100 3.51 22.90 -17.13
C ARG A 100 3.17 22.03 -15.94
N GLY A 101 3.79 22.34 -14.81
CA GLY A 101 3.70 21.55 -13.58
C GLY A 101 4.70 20.40 -13.60
N TYR A 102 4.60 19.53 -12.60
CA TYR A 102 5.45 18.35 -12.48
C TYR A 102 4.67 17.15 -11.93
N ILE A 103 5.21 15.96 -12.18
CA ILE A 103 4.84 14.68 -11.60
C ILE A 103 6.08 14.11 -10.92
N GLN A 104 5.88 13.50 -9.76
CA GLN A 104 6.96 12.89 -8.99
C GLN A 104 6.44 11.64 -8.28
N TYR A 105 7.13 10.53 -8.52
CA TYR A 105 7.02 9.30 -7.77
C TYR A 105 7.74 9.44 -6.43
N ARG A 106 7.11 8.91 -5.38
CA ARG A 106 7.69 8.81 -4.03
C ARG A 106 7.39 7.46 -3.41
N PHE A 107 8.38 6.94 -2.69
CA PHE A 107 8.26 5.75 -1.85
C PHE A 107 8.93 6.00 -0.50
N GLY A 108 8.34 5.47 0.56
CA GLY A 108 8.86 5.63 1.92
C GLY A 108 7.78 5.52 3.00
N ARG A 109 8.11 5.94 4.21
CA ARG A 109 7.17 6.02 5.35
C ARG A 109 6.52 7.40 5.41
N ALA A 110 5.43 7.51 6.16
CA ALA A 110 4.85 8.81 6.48
C ALA A 110 5.93 9.73 7.09
N GLY A 111 6.10 10.93 6.51
CA GLY A 111 7.12 11.90 6.93
C GLY A 111 8.56 11.58 6.53
N ALA A 112 8.85 10.40 5.97
CA ALA A 112 10.19 9.99 5.57
C ALA A 112 10.19 9.37 4.17
N VAL A 113 10.45 10.22 3.16
CA VAL A 113 10.61 9.78 1.77
C VAL A 113 11.98 9.14 1.59
N GLU A 114 11.99 7.89 1.12
CA GLU A 114 13.20 7.09 0.92
C GLU A 114 13.66 7.09 -0.54
N LEU A 115 12.70 7.13 -1.46
CA LEU A 115 12.95 7.28 -2.88
C LEU A 115 12.04 8.36 -3.45
N GLN A 116 12.63 9.30 -4.19
CA GLN A 116 11.94 10.37 -4.89
C GLN A 116 12.46 10.42 -6.33
N PHE A 117 11.56 10.30 -7.30
CA PHE A 117 11.92 10.28 -8.71
C PHE A 117 10.90 11.00 -9.59
N PRO A 118 11.33 11.79 -10.58
CA PRO A 118 12.69 12.34 -10.73
C PRO A 118 13.02 13.30 -9.56
N ARG A 119 14.31 13.51 -9.28
CA ARG A 119 14.73 14.51 -8.28
C ARG A 119 14.46 15.93 -8.76
N ASP A 120 14.81 16.23 -10.01
CA ASP A 120 14.46 17.46 -10.70
C ASP A 120 12.96 17.44 -11.06
N ARG A 121 12.32 18.60 -10.97
CA ARG A 121 10.90 18.82 -11.27
C ARG A 121 10.68 19.43 -12.66
N ALA A 122 11.73 19.69 -13.43
CA ALA A 122 11.62 20.16 -14.80
C ALA A 122 11.18 19.03 -15.75
N ASN A 123 10.18 19.30 -16.61
CA ASN A 123 9.74 18.44 -17.72
C ASN A 123 9.43 16.98 -17.36
N THR A 124 9.04 16.73 -16.11
CA THR A 124 8.84 15.37 -15.58
C THR A 124 7.80 14.54 -16.34
N GLN A 125 6.81 15.19 -16.97
CA GLN A 125 5.76 14.58 -17.78
C GLN A 125 6.33 13.76 -18.95
N ARG A 126 7.54 14.07 -19.41
CA ARG A 126 8.22 13.34 -20.49
C ARG A 126 8.91 12.06 -20.02
N ILE A 127 9.08 11.90 -18.71
CA ILE A 127 9.77 10.76 -18.09
C ILE A 127 8.79 9.62 -17.85
N PHE A 128 7.53 9.94 -17.54
CA PHE A 128 6.47 8.97 -17.32
C PHE A 128 5.72 8.69 -18.63
N ARG A 129 5.28 7.43 -18.78
CA ARG A 129 4.49 6.98 -19.93
C ARG A 129 3.18 6.38 -19.45
N TYR A 130 2.12 6.60 -20.23
CA TYR A 130 0.75 6.20 -19.91
C TYR A 130 0.30 5.03 -20.77
N ALA A 131 -0.32 4.02 -20.16
CA ALA A 131 -1.01 2.97 -20.89
C ALA A 131 -2.39 2.70 -20.30
N LYS A 132 -3.34 2.38 -21.18
CA LYS A 132 -4.70 2.07 -20.78
C LYS A 132 -5.34 1.06 -21.69
N TYR A 133 -6.02 0.11 -21.07
CA TYR A 133 -6.95 -0.79 -21.73
C TYR A 133 -8.34 -0.57 -21.13
N PHE A 134 -9.33 -0.40 -22.00
CA PHE A 134 -10.71 -0.20 -21.59
C PHE A 134 -11.66 -1.00 -22.47
N ARG A 135 -12.55 -1.75 -21.83
CA ARG A 135 -13.73 -2.35 -22.45
C ARG A 135 -14.88 -2.37 -21.44
N ALA A 136 -16.05 -2.81 -21.88
CA ALA A 136 -17.17 -3.02 -20.97
C ALA A 136 -16.73 -3.88 -19.77
N GLN A 137 -16.94 -3.34 -18.56
CA GLN A 137 -16.60 -3.94 -17.27
C GLN A 137 -15.12 -4.14 -16.97
N VAL A 138 -14.18 -3.74 -17.85
CA VAL A 138 -12.74 -3.88 -17.58
C VAL A 138 -12.01 -2.58 -17.87
N GLU A 139 -11.25 -2.13 -16.88
CA GLU A 139 -10.40 -0.95 -16.99
C GLU A 139 -9.04 -1.28 -16.41
N ARG A 140 -7.97 -1.03 -17.17
CA ARG A 140 -6.60 -1.18 -16.71
C ARG A 140 -5.83 0.07 -17.07
N THR A 141 -5.21 0.68 -16.08
CA THR A 141 -4.33 1.84 -16.29
C THR A 141 -2.96 1.56 -15.71
N GLU A 142 -1.90 1.88 -16.47
CA GLU A 142 -0.52 1.79 -16.03
C GLU A 142 0.22 3.13 -16.25
N ILE A 143 1.05 3.52 -15.29
CA ILE A 143 2.07 4.58 -15.44
C ILE A 143 3.45 3.95 -15.33
N THR A 144 4.23 4.05 -16.40
CA THR A 144 5.58 3.49 -16.49
C THR A 144 6.64 4.57 -16.38
N PHE A 145 7.74 4.28 -15.69
CA PHE A 145 9.00 5.01 -15.81
C PHE A 145 10.18 4.08 -15.54
N ASP A 146 11.37 4.48 -15.98
CA ASP A 146 12.61 3.75 -15.71
C ASP A 146 13.47 4.60 -14.76
N ASN A 147 14.06 3.97 -13.76
CA ASN A 147 15.01 4.59 -12.84
C ASN A 147 16.14 3.60 -12.55
N GLU A 148 17.36 3.98 -12.95
CA GLU A 148 18.54 3.12 -12.89
C GLU A 148 18.30 1.80 -13.65
N ASP A 149 18.56 0.64 -13.03
CA ASP A 149 18.43 -0.67 -13.66
C ASP A 149 17.01 -1.27 -13.58
N TYR A 150 16.03 -0.47 -13.19
CA TYR A 150 14.67 -0.92 -12.92
C TYR A 150 13.61 -0.12 -13.67
N ARG A 151 12.64 -0.86 -14.21
CA ARG A 151 11.36 -0.32 -14.65
C ARG A 151 10.35 -0.39 -13.52
N TYR A 152 9.65 0.72 -13.31
CA TYR A 152 8.58 0.85 -12.34
C TYR A 152 7.26 1.04 -13.09
N VAL A 153 6.24 0.30 -12.67
CA VAL A 153 4.88 0.40 -13.20
C VAL A 153 3.91 0.54 -12.05
N LEU A 154 3.26 1.70 -11.97
CA LEU A 154 2.09 1.90 -11.11
C LEU A 154 0.86 1.43 -11.86
N PHE A 155 0.06 0.55 -11.27
CA PHE A 155 -1.11 0.00 -11.93
C PHE A 155 -2.39 0.12 -11.09
N ASP A 156 -3.52 0.22 -11.79
CA ASP A 156 -4.87 0.16 -11.24
C ASP A 156 -5.78 -0.57 -12.23
N TYR A 157 -6.20 -1.77 -11.84
CA TYR A 157 -6.95 -2.72 -12.64
C TYR A 157 -8.30 -2.99 -12.00
N TYR A 158 -9.34 -2.95 -12.82
CA TYR A 158 -10.70 -3.27 -12.46
C TYR A 158 -11.23 -4.33 -13.43
N GLU A 159 -11.72 -5.43 -12.87
CA GLU A 159 -12.32 -6.57 -13.57
C GLU A 159 -13.73 -6.80 -13.03
N GLY A 160 -14.72 -6.27 -13.72
CA GLY A 160 -16.14 -6.31 -13.34
C GLY A 160 -16.94 -7.43 -14.02
N ASP A 161 -16.34 -8.15 -14.96
CA ASP A 161 -16.91 -9.31 -15.64
C ASP A 161 -16.83 -10.60 -14.80
N VAL A 162 -15.92 -10.64 -13.83
CA VAL A 162 -15.87 -11.61 -12.73
C VAL A 162 -16.76 -11.19 -11.56
N LYS A 163 -17.26 -12.18 -10.79
CA LYS A 163 -18.12 -11.95 -9.61
C LYS A 163 -17.54 -12.65 -8.36
N PRO A 164 -17.26 -11.92 -7.26
CA PRO A 164 -17.36 -10.47 -7.12
C PRO A 164 -16.38 -9.74 -8.05
N ALA A 165 -16.68 -8.48 -8.39
CA ALA A 165 -15.77 -7.66 -9.19
C ALA A 165 -14.42 -7.54 -8.46
N ILE A 166 -13.32 -7.67 -9.19
CA ILE A 166 -11.97 -7.60 -8.66
C ILE A 166 -11.39 -6.22 -8.96
N ARG A 167 -10.69 -5.65 -7.99
CA ARG A 167 -9.88 -4.46 -8.20
C ARG A 167 -8.51 -4.66 -7.59
N GLU A 168 -7.48 -4.55 -8.41
CA GLU A 168 -6.08 -4.70 -8.02
C GLU A 168 -5.31 -3.44 -8.37
N ALA A 169 -4.51 -2.95 -7.44
CA ALA A 169 -3.64 -1.82 -7.68
C ALA A 169 -2.32 -2.06 -6.96
N GLY A 170 -1.26 -1.44 -7.44
CA GLY A 170 0.05 -1.68 -6.85
C GLY A 170 1.19 -1.04 -7.61
N LEU A 171 2.37 -1.55 -7.30
CA LEU A 171 3.63 -1.23 -7.94
C LEU A 171 4.27 -2.53 -8.44
N ARG A 172 4.64 -2.55 -9.70
CA ARG A 172 5.45 -3.62 -10.31
C ARG A 172 6.83 -3.08 -10.63
N ILE A 173 7.86 -3.84 -10.28
CA ILE A 173 9.26 -3.48 -10.42
C ILE A 173 9.93 -4.59 -11.23
N THR A 174 10.36 -4.25 -12.43
CA THR A 174 10.99 -5.19 -13.36
C THR A 174 12.44 -4.77 -13.59
N PRO A 175 13.42 -5.61 -13.20
CA PRO A 175 14.82 -5.36 -13.56
C PRO A 175 15.01 -5.35 -15.08
N HIS A 176 15.92 -4.52 -15.59
CA HIS A 176 16.32 -4.57 -16.99
C HIS A 176 17.16 -5.81 -17.33
N SER A 177 17.82 -6.39 -16.32
CA SER A 177 18.54 -7.66 -16.44
C SER A 177 17.57 -8.83 -16.57
N ARG A 178 17.72 -9.64 -17.63
CA ARG A 178 16.91 -10.85 -17.85
C ARG A 178 17.15 -11.98 -16.84
N ASN A 179 18.17 -11.85 -16.00
CA ASN A 179 18.53 -12.87 -15.01
C ASN A 179 17.94 -12.57 -13.62
N GLN A 180 17.21 -11.46 -13.46
CA GLN A 180 16.57 -11.09 -12.20
C GLN A 180 15.05 -11.15 -12.34
N GLN A 181 14.39 -11.53 -11.25
CA GLN A 181 12.94 -11.74 -11.24
C GLN A 181 12.18 -10.43 -11.03
N GLU A 182 11.05 -10.29 -11.71
CA GLU A 182 10.08 -9.21 -11.46
C GLU A 182 9.47 -9.33 -10.06
N SER A 183 9.22 -8.20 -9.43
CA SER A 183 8.51 -8.10 -8.15
C SER A 183 7.25 -7.27 -8.30
N GLU A 184 6.10 -7.81 -7.88
CA GLU A 184 4.84 -7.07 -7.80
C GLU A 184 4.43 -6.89 -6.34
N ILE A 185 4.04 -5.66 -6.01
CA ILE A 185 3.62 -5.27 -4.68
C ILE A 185 2.23 -4.66 -4.75
N LYS A 186 1.24 -5.42 -4.28
CA LYS A 186 -0.16 -4.98 -4.24
C LYS A 186 -0.41 -4.00 -3.09
N CYS A 187 -1.34 -3.09 -3.30
CA CYS A 187 -1.84 -2.23 -2.23
C CYS A 187 -2.51 -3.09 -1.17
N ALA A 188 -2.14 -2.86 0.08
CA ALA A 188 -2.70 -3.60 1.21
C ALA A 188 -4.03 -3.05 1.72
N GLY A 189 -4.51 -1.95 1.13
CA GLY A 189 -5.80 -1.35 1.41
C GLY A 189 -6.32 -0.62 0.18
N ARG A 190 -7.44 0.09 0.35
CA ARG A 190 -8.05 0.84 -0.76
C ARG A 190 -7.11 1.98 -1.19
N PRO A 191 -6.59 1.97 -2.44
CA PRO A 191 -5.73 3.03 -2.91
C PRO A 191 -6.55 4.30 -3.24
N ILE A 192 -5.88 5.44 -3.21
CA ILE A 192 -6.32 6.63 -3.96
C ILE A 192 -5.74 6.47 -5.36
N SER A 193 -6.56 6.44 -6.39
CA SER A 193 -6.10 6.36 -7.78
C SER A 193 -6.90 7.29 -8.67
N LYS A 194 -6.17 8.17 -9.36
CA LYS A 194 -6.61 9.07 -10.42
C LYS A 194 -5.70 8.91 -11.63
N LEU A 195 -5.11 7.73 -11.82
CA LEU A 195 -4.15 7.51 -12.90
C LEU A 195 -4.76 7.83 -14.27
N GLY A 196 -6.05 7.54 -14.49
CA GLY A 196 -6.76 7.88 -15.72
C GLY A 196 -6.78 9.39 -16.05
N SER A 197 -6.64 10.29 -15.06
CA SER A 197 -6.59 11.73 -15.35
C SER A 197 -5.27 12.17 -16.00
N LEU A 198 -4.28 11.30 -16.08
CA LEU A 198 -2.98 11.58 -16.69
C LEU A 198 -2.92 11.26 -18.19
N GLU A 199 -3.98 10.66 -18.76
CA GLU A 199 -4.05 10.24 -20.17
C GLU A 199 -3.71 11.38 -21.15
N SER A 200 -4.22 12.59 -20.92
CA SER A 200 -3.95 13.75 -21.77
C SER A 200 -2.69 14.55 -21.40
N ILE A 201 -2.01 14.17 -20.32
CA ILE A 201 -0.85 14.87 -19.78
C ILE A 201 0.46 14.16 -20.17
N LEU A 202 0.44 12.82 -20.16
CA LEU A 202 1.60 11.98 -20.38
C LEU A 202 1.67 11.44 -21.81
N ALA A 203 2.86 11.11 -22.26
CA ALA A 203 3.03 10.40 -23.53
C ALA A 203 2.51 8.96 -23.41
N HIS A 204 1.91 8.43 -24.47
CA HIS A 204 1.50 7.01 -24.50
C HIS A 204 2.72 6.08 -24.54
N ASP A 205 2.66 5.00 -23.77
CA ASP A 205 3.66 3.93 -23.79
C ASP A 205 3.39 3.01 -24.99
N MET A 206 4.02 3.30 -26.13
CA MET A 206 3.78 2.58 -27.39
C MET A 206 4.24 1.11 -27.36
N ASP A 207 5.14 0.78 -26.43
CA ASP A 207 5.65 -0.58 -26.25
C ASP A 207 4.77 -1.41 -25.30
N ASN A 208 3.81 -0.77 -24.63
CA ASN A 208 2.92 -1.42 -23.68
C ASN A 208 1.81 -2.19 -24.41
N PRO A 209 1.60 -3.48 -24.11
CA PRO A 209 0.53 -4.29 -24.71
C PRO A 209 -0.88 -3.74 -24.50
N LEU A 210 -1.10 -2.91 -23.47
CA LEU A 210 -2.41 -2.29 -23.22
C LEU A 210 -2.77 -1.24 -24.28
N ASN A 211 -1.78 -0.65 -24.97
CA ASN A 211 -1.98 0.37 -25.99
C ASN A 211 -1.95 -0.18 -27.43
N ARG A 212 -2.00 -1.50 -27.62
CA ARG A 212 -2.06 -2.14 -28.94
C ARG A 212 -3.48 -2.47 -29.39
#